data_AF-A0A2S8G5T6-F1
#
_entry.id   AF-A0A2S8G5T6-F1
#
_cell.length_a   1.000
_cell.length_b   1.000
_cell.length_c   1.000
_cell.angle_alpha   90.00
_cell.angle_beta   90.00
_cell.angle_gamma   90.00
#
_symmetry.space_group_name_H-M   'P 1'
#
loop_
_entity.id
_entity.type
_entity.pdbx_description
1 polymer ?
#
loop_
_entity_poly.entity_id
_entity_poly.type
_entity_poly.pdbx_seq_one_letter_code
_entity_poly.pdbx_strand_id
1 'polypeptide(L)'
;MASNDPPVDSINPFASPESMVQSHRGKHGDFQISEKKIMGGKSIVLPLLCVTCGEVVREEDELAARVKKKLTWVHPATMLLILLAWPLFLVVALLTQKRCIATYSICSSCCRKRRQLWYWIGLLLAVIVGMVALAIWLETPWPLIGLLIALLALIVI
;
A
#
# COMPACT_ATOMS: atom_id res chain seq x y z
N MET A 1 2.07 -20.63 69.74
CA MET A 1 2.61 -19.91 68.57
C MET A 1 2.36 -20.79 67.36
N ALA A 2 1.33 -20.48 66.57
CA ALA A 2 0.95 -21.26 65.39
C ALA A 2 1.68 -20.66 64.17
N SER A 3 2.42 -21.48 63.44
CA SER A 3 3.10 -21.10 62.20
C SER A 3 2.08 -21.03 61.06
N ASN A 4 1.84 -19.82 60.54
CA ASN A 4 1.06 -19.56 59.34
C ASN A 4 1.97 -19.61 58.11
N ASP A 5 2.34 -20.82 57.66
CA ASP A 5 2.95 -20.96 56.34
C ASP A 5 1.84 -21.23 55.31
N PRO A 6 1.77 -20.46 54.20
CA PRO A 6 0.80 -20.74 53.14
C PRO A 6 1.15 -22.07 52.45
N PRO A 7 0.15 -22.86 52.00
CA PRO A 7 0.41 -24.12 51.31
C PRO A 7 1.18 -23.84 50.03
N VAL A 8 2.31 -24.54 49.85
CA VAL A 8 3.11 -24.51 48.63
C VAL A 8 2.23 -25.01 47.48
N ASP A 9 1.83 -24.11 46.60
CA ASP A 9 1.08 -24.42 45.39
C ASP A 9 1.83 -25.53 44.63
N SER A 10 1.12 -26.64 44.38
CA SER A 10 1.64 -27.81 43.68
C SER A 10 1.94 -27.44 42.22
N ILE A 11 3.18 -27.06 41.95
CA ILE A 11 3.69 -26.84 40.59
C ILE A 11 3.64 -28.19 39.87
N ASN A 12 2.67 -28.35 38.98
CA ASN A 12 2.49 -29.57 38.18
C ASN A 12 3.66 -29.70 37.18
N PRO A 13 4.56 -30.68 37.33
CA PRO A 13 5.73 -30.85 36.46
C PRO A 13 5.37 -31.26 35.03
N PHE A 14 4.13 -31.73 34.83
CA PHE A 14 3.58 -32.15 33.54
C PHE A 14 2.66 -31.11 32.91
N ALA A 15 2.56 -29.90 33.49
CA ALA A 15 1.86 -28.81 32.82
C ALA A 15 2.56 -28.52 31.49
N SER A 16 1.82 -28.68 30.38
CA SER A 16 2.32 -28.29 29.06
C SER A 16 2.72 -26.81 29.13
N PRO A 17 3.91 -26.43 28.61
CA PRO A 17 4.23 -25.02 28.48
C PRO A 17 3.10 -24.34 27.69
N GLU A 18 2.62 -23.21 28.19
CA GLU A 18 1.67 -22.41 27.44
C GLU A 18 2.34 -22.01 26.12
N SER A 19 1.84 -22.54 25.01
CA SER A 19 2.35 -22.15 23.70
C SER A 19 2.00 -20.66 23.49
N MET A 20 3.01 -19.80 23.38
CA MET A 20 2.87 -18.39 23.02
C MET A 20 2.40 -18.18 21.56
N VAL A 21 1.48 -18.99 21.05
CA VAL A 21 0.77 -18.68 19.80
C VAL A 21 -0.37 -17.75 20.17
N GLN A 22 -0.03 -16.52 20.56
CA GLN A 22 -1.01 -15.45 20.65
C GLN A 22 -1.44 -15.12 19.22
N SER A 23 -2.55 -15.69 18.76
CA SER A 23 -3.22 -15.21 17.56
C SER A 23 -3.71 -13.80 17.83
N HIS A 24 -2.89 -12.79 17.56
CA HIS A 24 -3.24 -11.41 17.81
C HIS A 24 -4.38 -10.99 16.89
N ARG A 25 -5.59 -10.95 17.43
CA ARG A 25 -6.75 -10.35 16.76
C ARG A 25 -6.66 -8.84 16.99
N GLY A 26 -5.88 -8.15 16.16
CA GLY A 26 -5.62 -6.71 16.27
C GLY A 26 -6.91 -5.90 16.46
N LYS A 27 -6.93 -5.01 17.47
CA LYS A 27 -8.02 -4.04 17.60
C LYS A 27 -7.96 -3.03 16.45
N HIS A 28 -9.00 -2.23 16.28
CA HIS A 28 -9.03 -1.18 15.26
C HIS A 28 -7.84 -0.22 15.45
N GLY A 29 -6.95 -0.15 14.47
CA GLY A 29 -5.77 0.72 14.49
C GLY A 29 -4.46 0.03 14.88
N ASP A 30 -4.53 -1.15 15.50
CA ASP A 30 -3.33 -1.91 15.90
C ASP A 30 -2.63 -2.54 14.70
N PHE A 31 -1.30 -2.57 14.77
CA PHE A 31 -0.46 -3.31 13.84
C PHE A 31 0.69 -4.00 14.55
N GLN A 32 1.08 -5.15 14.01
CA GLN A 32 2.25 -5.91 14.44
C GLN A 32 3.20 -6.03 13.25
N ILE A 33 4.49 -5.87 13.51
CA ILE A 33 5.53 -6.09 12.52
C ILE A 33 6.10 -7.48 12.78
N SER A 34 5.97 -8.39 11.80
CA SER A 34 6.57 -9.71 11.84
C SER A 34 7.28 -9.97 10.51
N GLU A 35 8.56 -10.33 10.57
CA GLU A 35 9.38 -10.70 9.39
C GLU A 35 9.24 -9.74 8.20
N LYS A 36 9.31 -8.42 8.45
CA LYS A 36 9.17 -7.35 7.44
C LYS A 36 7.77 -7.20 6.84
N LYS A 37 6.74 -7.85 7.42
CA LYS A 37 5.34 -7.69 7.05
C LYS A 37 4.60 -6.96 8.16
N ILE A 38 3.75 -6.01 7.79
CA ILE A 38 2.83 -5.36 8.71
C ILE A 38 1.54 -6.17 8.70
N MET A 39 1.23 -6.79 9.84
CA MET A 39 0.02 -7.54 10.08
C MET A 39 -0.92 -6.68 10.93
N GLY A 40 -2.20 -6.64 10.60
CA GLY A 40 -3.15 -5.84 11.35
C GLY A 40 -4.60 -6.16 10.98
N GLY A 41 -5.51 -5.46 11.64
CA GLY A 41 -6.95 -5.61 11.44
C GLY A 41 -7.46 -4.97 10.14
N LYS A 42 -8.77 -4.72 10.07
CA LYS A 42 -9.43 -4.08 8.90
C LYS A 42 -8.95 -2.64 8.67
N SER A 43 -8.50 -1.96 9.71
CA SER A 43 -7.93 -0.61 9.64
C SER A 43 -6.63 -0.56 10.42
N ILE A 44 -5.60 0.00 9.80
CA ILE A 44 -4.26 0.13 10.38
C ILE A 44 -3.85 1.61 10.34
N VAL A 45 -3.42 2.14 11.49
CA VAL A 45 -2.89 3.50 11.60
C VAL A 45 -1.39 3.38 11.79
N LEU A 46 -0.63 3.77 10.78
CA LEU A 46 0.83 3.82 10.89
C LEU A 46 1.26 5.05 11.71
N PRO A 47 2.41 4.97 12.40
CA PRO A 47 2.99 6.12 13.09
C PRO A 47 3.28 7.26 12.10
N LEU A 48 3.53 8.45 12.65
CA LEU A 48 3.87 9.67 11.92
C LEU A 48 5.30 9.61 11.35
N LEU A 49 5.53 8.64 10.48
CA LEU A 49 6.75 8.42 9.74
C LEU A 49 6.41 8.47 8.25
N CYS A 50 7.27 9.13 7.49
CA CYS A 50 7.19 9.15 6.03
C CYS A 50 7.40 7.73 5.49
N VAL A 51 6.39 7.13 4.85
CA VAL A 51 6.50 5.76 4.30
C VAL A 51 7.57 5.63 3.21
N THR A 52 7.86 6.72 2.49
CA THR A 52 8.86 6.72 1.40
C THR A 52 10.29 6.92 1.92
N CYS A 53 10.47 7.79 2.91
CA CYS A 53 11.77 8.34 3.30
C CYS A 53 12.18 8.01 4.73
N GLY A 54 11.25 7.57 5.58
CA GLY A 54 11.50 7.24 6.98
C GLY A 54 11.61 8.43 7.93
N GLU A 55 11.55 9.68 7.42
CA GLU A 55 11.60 10.88 8.26
C GLU A 55 10.39 10.99 9.19
N VAL A 56 10.63 11.49 10.41
CA VAL A 56 9.58 11.78 11.39
C VAL A 56 8.80 13.00 10.93
N VAL A 57 7.48 12.84 10.85
CA VAL A 57 6.55 13.87 10.44
C VAL A 57 5.94 14.49 11.69
N ARG A 58 6.02 15.81 11.87
CA ARG A 58 5.33 16.47 12.99
C ARG A 58 3.88 16.72 12.60
N GLU A 59 2.94 16.59 13.53
CA GLU A 59 1.52 16.88 13.27
C GLU A 59 1.27 18.35 12.92
N GLU A 60 2.21 19.22 13.30
CA GLU A 60 2.22 20.67 13.07
C GLU A 60 2.60 21.05 11.63
N ASP A 61 3.18 20.11 10.86
CA ASP A 61 3.57 20.37 9.48
C ASP A 61 2.31 20.36 8.59
N GLU A 62 1.75 21.53 8.29
CA GLU A 62 0.54 21.67 7.44
C GLU A 62 0.67 20.98 6.06
N LEU A 63 1.90 20.80 5.58
CA LEU A 63 2.22 20.15 4.32
C LEU A 63 2.34 18.61 4.42
N ALA A 64 2.32 18.06 5.63
CA ALA A 64 2.34 16.63 5.87
C ALA A 64 0.93 16.04 5.74
N ALA A 65 0.70 15.31 4.65
CA ALA A 65 -0.60 14.71 4.38
C ALA A 65 -0.72 13.33 5.06
N ARG A 66 -1.73 13.15 5.92
CA ARG A 66 -2.23 11.81 6.27
C ARG A 66 -3.08 11.27 5.13
N VAL A 67 -2.59 10.23 4.48
CA VAL A 67 -3.26 9.59 3.34
C VAL A 67 -3.96 8.32 3.80
N LYS A 68 -5.26 8.22 3.51
CA LYS A 68 -6.04 6.99 3.68
C LYS A 68 -6.00 6.19 2.39
N LYS A 69 -5.40 4.99 2.40
CA LYS A 69 -5.36 4.11 1.24
C LYS A 69 -6.11 2.81 1.52
N LYS A 70 -7.04 2.47 0.62
CA LYS A 70 -7.71 1.16 0.61
C LYS A 70 -6.80 0.18 -0.11
N LEU A 71 -6.25 -0.76 0.64
CA LEU A 71 -5.48 -1.90 0.15
C LEU A 71 -6.44 -3.06 -0.09
N THR A 72 -6.41 -3.59 -1.29
CA THR A 72 -7.20 -4.77 -1.66
C THR A 72 -6.25 -5.90 -1.97
N TRP A 73 -6.51 -7.06 -1.39
CA TRP A 73 -5.75 -8.27 -1.64
C TRP A 73 -6.66 -9.29 -2.29
N VAL A 74 -6.18 -9.86 -3.39
CA VAL A 74 -6.84 -10.89 -4.16
C VAL A 74 -5.89 -12.08 -4.20
N HIS A 75 -6.42 -13.29 -4.06
CA HIS A 75 -5.60 -14.50 -3.99
C HIS A 75 -4.89 -14.73 -5.34
N PRO A 76 -3.57 -15.03 -5.38
CA PRO A 76 -2.85 -15.17 -6.65
C PRO A 76 -3.45 -16.23 -7.57
N ALA A 77 -3.97 -17.34 -7.01
CA ALA A 77 -4.66 -18.37 -7.81
C ALA A 77 -5.88 -17.85 -8.58
N THR A 78 -6.58 -16.81 -8.11
CA THR A 78 -7.71 -16.26 -8.85
C THR A 78 -7.26 -15.52 -10.10
N MET A 79 -6.01 -15.06 -10.17
CA MET A 79 -5.48 -14.44 -11.39
C MET A 79 -5.43 -15.41 -12.56
N LEU A 80 -5.36 -16.73 -12.31
CA LEU A 80 -5.37 -17.75 -13.36
C LEU A 80 -6.72 -17.80 -14.10
N LEU A 81 -7.82 -17.40 -13.44
CA LEU A 81 -9.15 -17.34 -14.06
C LEU A 81 -9.27 -16.22 -15.10
N ILE A 82 -8.40 -15.21 -15.09
CA ILE A 82 -8.50 -14.09 -16.04
C ILE A 82 -8.29 -14.54 -17.50
N LEU A 83 -7.46 -15.57 -17.71
CA LEU A 83 -7.14 -16.12 -19.03
C LEU A 83 -8.23 -17.07 -19.54
N LEU A 84 -8.91 -17.79 -18.64
CA LEU A 84 -9.86 -18.84 -19.00
C LEU A 84 -11.29 -18.32 -19.08
N ALA A 85 -11.69 -17.43 -18.16
CA ALA A 85 -13.05 -16.93 -18.05
C ALA A 85 -13.06 -15.56 -17.34
N TRP A 86 -12.84 -14.50 -18.12
CA TRP A 86 -12.82 -13.11 -17.61
C TRP A 86 -14.07 -12.68 -16.81
N PRO A 87 -15.33 -13.07 -17.13
CA PRO A 87 -16.47 -12.65 -16.32
C PRO A 87 -16.54 -13.43 -14.99
N LEU A 88 -16.16 -14.71 -15.00
CA LEU A 88 -16.10 -15.53 -13.78
C LEU A 88 -15.02 -14.99 -12.83
N PHE A 89 -13.89 -14.54 -13.38
CA PHE A 89 -12.85 -13.85 -12.62
C PHE A 89 -13.40 -12.63 -11.85
N LEU A 90 -14.21 -11.78 -12.49
CA LEU A 90 -14.78 -10.59 -11.83
C LEU A 90 -15.60 -10.97 -10.60
N VAL A 91 -16.48 -11.98 -10.72
CA VAL A 91 -17.33 -12.45 -9.62
C VAL A 91 -16.48 -13.01 -8.47
N VAL A 92 -15.54 -13.90 -8.80
CA VAL A 92 -14.66 -14.52 -7.80
C VAL A 92 -13.75 -13.49 -7.13
N ALA A 93 -13.21 -12.54 -7.90
CA ALA A 93 -12.37 -11.47 -7.37
C ALA A 93 -13.15 -10.59 -6.38
N LEU A 94 -14.41 -10.23 -6.69
CA LEU A 94 -15.24 -9.45 -5.77
C LEU A 94 -15.57 -10.19 -4.48
N LEU A 95 -15.80 -11.51 -4.55
CA LEU A 95 -16.14 -12.34 -3.38
C LEU A 95 -14.91 -12.64 -2.49
N THR A 96 -13.76 -12.85 -3.10
CA THR A 96 -12.52 -13.25 -2.38
C THR A 96 -11.66 -12.08 -1.94
N GLN A 97 -11.96 -10.86 -2.42
CA GLN A 97 -11.17 -9.68 -2.11
C GLN A 97 -11.20 -9.34 -0.63
N LYS A 98 -10.03 -9.43 0.01
CA LYS A 98 -9.82 -8.92 1.36
C LYS A 98 -9.50 -7.43 1.27
N ARG A 99 -10.13 -6.63 2.13
CA ARG A 99 -9.98 -5.16 2.16
C ARG A 99 -9.34 -4.74 3.47
N CYS A 100 -8.34 -3.87 3.39
CA CYS A 100 -7.67 -3.25 4.53
C CYS A 100 -7.53 -1.75 4.26
N ILE A 101 -7.80 -0.92 5.26
CA ILE A 101 -7.60 0.54 5.17
C ILE A 101 -6.32 0.87 5.91
N ALA A 102 -5.28 1.28 5.19
CA ALA A 102 -4.05 1.76 5.79
C ALA A 102 -4.01 3.28 5.77
N THR A 103 -3.83 3.85 6.94
CA THR A 103 -3.61 5.28 7.17
C THR A 103 -2.12 5.51 7.40
N TYR A 104 -1.49 6.35 6.60
CA TYR A 104 -0.06 6.64 6.71
C TYR A 104 0.26 8.11 6.40
N SER A 105 1.41 8.58 6.86
CA SER A 105 1.92 9.93 6.62
C SER A 105 2.96 9.97 5.49
N ILE A 106 2.99 11.10 4.77
CA ILE A 106 4.02 11.42 3.77
C ILE A 106 4.56 12.81 4.09
N CYS A 107 5.89 12.98 4.06
CA CYS A 107 6.51 14.28 4.25
C CYS A 107 6.24 15.24 3.07
N SER A 108 6.38 16.53 3.31
CA SER A 108 6.15 17.60 2.33
C SER A 108 7.07 17.49 1.10
N SER A 109 8.33 17.09 1.30
CA SER A 109 9.32 16.95 0.23
C SER A 109 8.94 15.83 -0.75
N CYS A 110 8.55 14.66 -0.24
CA CYS A 110 8.05 13.54 -1.05
C CYS A 110 6.71 13.86 -1.72
N CYS A 111 5.82 14.58 -1.03
CA CYS A 111 4.56 15.04 -1.61
C CYS A 111 4.81 15.98 -2.81
N ARG A 112 5.74 16.93 -2.66
CA ARG A 112 6.14 17.85 -3.73
C ARG A 112 6.73 17.12 -4.93
N LYS A 113 7.68 16.20 -4.71
CA LYS A 113 8.27 15.36 -5.76
C LYS A 113 7.19 14.56 -6.50
N ARG A 114 6.25 13.96 -5.78
CA ARG A 114 5.14 13.20 -6.38
C ARG A 114 4.24 14.11 -7.23
N ARG A 115 3.90 15.30 -6.73
CA ARG A 115 3.08 16.26 -7.47
C ARG A 115 3.77 16.72 -8.75
N GLN A 116 5.07 17.00 -8.69
CA GLN A 116 5.86 17.36 -9.86
C GLN A 116 5.89 16.22 -10.89
N LEU A 117 6.05 14.98 -10.46
CA LEU A 117 5.99 13.81 -11.33
C LEU A 117 4.63 13.65 -12.01
N TRP A 118 3.52 13.88 -11.29
CA TRP A 118 2.18 13.90 -11.91
C TRP A 118 2.01 15.04 -12.92
N TYR A 119 2.58 16.22 -12.67
CA TYR A 119 2.57 17.32 -13.65
C TYR A 119 3.32 16.93 -14.92
N TRP A 120 4.52 16.34 -14.81
CA TRP A 120 5.28 15.88 -15.97
C TRP A 120 4.56 14.78 -16.76
N ILE A 121 3.96 13.79 -16.06
CA ILE A 121 3.15 12.75 -16.71
C ILE A 121 1.95 13.36 -17.42
N GLY A 122 1.25 14.30 -16.78
CA GLY A 122 0.10 14.99 -17.37
C GLY A 122 0.49 15.80 -18.61
N LEU A 123 1.61 16.51 -18.56
CA LEU A 123 2.15 17.25 -19.70
C LEU A 123 2.50 16.31 -20.86
N LEU A 124 3.19 15.19 -20.58
CA LEU A 124 3.51 14.19 -21.59
C LEU A 124 2.23 13.64 -22.24
N LEU A 125 1.24 13.26 -21.43
CA LEU A 125 -0.03 12.74 -21.94
C LEU A 125 -0.72 13.77 -22.84
N ALA A 126 -0.71 15.06 -22.45
CA ALA A 126 -1.27 16.13 -23.27
C ALA A 126 -0.52 16.29 -24.60
N VAL A 127 0.81 16.19 -24.61
CA VAL A 127 1.62 16.22 -25.83
C VAL A 127 1.30 15.03 -26.73
N ILE A 128 1.21 13.82 -26.17
CA ILE A 128 0.87 12.60 -26.93
C ILE A 128 -0.52 12.75 -27.56
N VAL A 129 -1.52 13.16 -26.78
CA VAL A 129 -2.89 13.35 -27.28
C VAL A 129 -2.94 14.44 -28.36
N GLY A 130 -2.23 15.55 -28.14
CA GLY A 130 -2.13 16.64 -29.13
C GLY A 130 -1.49 16.18 -30.44
N MET A 131 -0.39 15.42 -30.36
CA MET A 131 0.30 14.88 -31.53
C MET A 131 -0.55 13.86 -32.29
N VAL A 132 -1.28 12.99 -31.59
CA VAL A 132 -2.21 12.03 -32.22
C VAL A 132 -3.35 12.78 -32.91
N ALA A 133 -3.95 13.78 -32.26
CA ALA A 133 -4.99 14.60 -32.86
C ALA A 133 -4.50 15.33 -34.12
N LEU A 134 -3.27 15.85 -34.08
CA LEU A 134 -2.63 16.53 -35.20
C LEU A 134 -2.32 15.56 -36.35
N ALA A 135 -1.89 14.33 -36.04
CA ALA A 135 -1.69 13.27 -37.03
C ALA A 135 -2.97 12.90 -37.77
N ILE A 136 -4.08 12.78 -37.05
CA ILE A 136 -5.40 12.50 -37.63
C ILE A 136 -5.84 13.66 -38.52
N TRP A 137 -5.56 14.90 -38.13
CA TRP A 137 -5.98 16.08 -38.87
C TRP A 137 -5.16 16.35 -40.14
N LEU A 138 -3.85 16.07 -40.11
CA LEU A 138 -2.93 16.32 -41.23
C LEU A 138 -2.69 15.12 -42.15
N GLU A 139 -3.31 13.96 -41.88
CA GLU A 139 -3.15 12.70 -42.64
C GLU A 139 -1.67 12.32 -42.93
N THR A 140 -0.72 12.79 -42.12
CA THR A 140 0.72 12.63 -42.33
C THR A 140 1.36 11.83 -41.19
N PRO A 141 2.37 10.97 -41.47
CA PRO A 141 2.99 10.09 -40.46
C PRO A 141 4.11 10.75 -39.64
N TRP A 142 4.49 11.99 -39.94
CA TRP A 142 5.57 12.74 -39.28
C TRP A 142 5.41 12.95 -37.75
N PRO A 143 4.20 13.11 -37.16
CA PRO A 143 4.06 13.25 -35.72
C PRO A 143 4.49 12.02 -34.89
N LEU A 144 4.62 10.84 -35.50
CA LEU A 144 5.18 9.66 -34.82
C LEU A 144 6.66 9.85 -34.44
N ILE A 145 7.43 10.60 -35.24
CA ILE A 145 8.84 10.90 -34.98
C ILE A 145 8.97 11.85 -33.77
N GLY A 146 8.07 12.85 -33.69
CA GLY A 146 8.01 13.77 -32.54
C GLY A 146 7.67 13.06 -31.23
N LEU A 147 6.81 12.03 -31.27
CA LEU A 147 6.47 11.20 -30.10
C LEU A 147 7.66 10.37 -29.62
N LEU A 148 8.47 9.85 -30.54
CA LEU A 148 9.69 9.10 -30.22
C LEU A 148 10.75 9.99 -29.56
N ILE A 149 10.91 11.22 -30.04
CA ILE A 149 11.82 12.22 -29.45
C ILE A 149 11.34 12.67 -28.06
N ALA A 150 10.03 12.90 -27.90
CA ALA A 150 9.46 13.28 -26.60
C ALA A 150 9.63 12.19 -25.54
N LEU A 151 9.50 10.91 -25.92
CA LEU A 151 9.77 9.77 -25.03
C LEU A 151 11.24 9.68 -24.65
N LEU A 152 12.16 9.88 -25.60
CA LEU A 152 13.60 9.87 -25.33
C LEU A 152 14.03 11.01 -24.40
N ALA A 153 13.47 12.20 -24.56
CA ALA A 153 13.77 13.35 -23.69
C ALA A 153 13.36 13.10 -22.22
N LEU A 154 12.33 12.29 -21.98
CA LEU A 154 11.86 11.96 -20.63
C LEU A 154 12.73 10.89 -19.93
N ILE A 155 13.46 10.06 -20.69
CA ILE A 155 14.41 9.09 -20.10
C ILE A 155 15.64 9.81 -19.53
N VAL A 156 15.97 10.99 -20.08
CA VAL A 156 17.15 11.78 -19.71
C VAL A 156 16.90 12.69 -18.48
N ILE A 157 15.63 12.91 -18.10
CA ILE A 157 15.21 13.77 -16.99
C ILE A 157 14.88 12.93 -15.75
#